data_AF-A0A7C3QIA3-F1
#
_entry.id   AF-A0A7C3QIA3-F1
#
_cell.length_a   1.000
_cell.length_b   1.000
_cell.length_c   1.000
_cell.angle_alpha   90.00
_cell.angle_beta   90.00
_cell.angle_gamma   90.00
#
_symmetry.space_group_name_H-M   'P 1'
#
loop_
_entity.id
_entity.type
_entity.pdbx_description
1 polymer ?
#
loop_
_entity_poly.entity_id
_entity_poly.type
_entity_poly.pdbx_seq_one_letter_code
_entity_poly.pdbx_strand_id
1 'polypeptide(L)'
;MVRSCVFGLLCALCAVSRLGAAPGAVQVLARGPVHEAFAAPAMEPMATPIVPKAPPITLEELPPGEKPEGDHVWIAGYWAWDDERNDYLWVSGTWRTAPPGKRWVGGYWYQEGNGWRWAPGFWVGDENQPAGAEITYLPAPPPPSEAAKPGPAPAPDSFFVPGHWVWAGNRYTWRAGYWGKVQPDHVWVPAHYRWSPGGHVFVPGYWDLALARRGILHAPVAIDPALVEPAFVHTPTHALQEAVALDSLFVRAAWSHYYFGDYYGPVYRELGYESCILMSRKRYDPIFAHE
;
A
#
# COMPACT_ATOMS: atom_id res chain seq x y z
N MET A 1 72.64 0.11 -13.25
CA MET A 1 71.24 -0.01 -13.74
C MET A 1 70.67 -1.22 -13.02
N VAL A 2 69.72 -1.11 -12.09
CA VAL A 2 68.31 -0.73 -12.28
C VAL A 2 67.79 -0.12 -10.98
N ARG A 3 67.11 1.03 -11.06
CA ARG A 3 66.35 1.65 -9.96
C ARG A 3 64.94 1.07 -9.99
N SER A 4 64.50 0.42 -8.91
CA SER A 4 63.08 0.08 -8.70
C SER A 4 62.32 1.34 -8.30
N CYS A 5 61.47 1.84 -9.20
CA CYS A 5 60.43 2.80 -8.88
C CYS A 5 59.15 2.02 -8.54
N VAL A 6 58.73 2.06 -7.28
CA VAL A 6 57.40 1.62 -6.86
C VAL A 6 56.43 2.77 -7.16
N PHE A 7 55.63 2.64 -8.22
CA PHE A 7 54.51 3.52 -8.47
C PHE A 7 53.37 3.12 -7.51
N GLY A 8 53.11 3.97 -6.53
CA GLY A 8 51.91 3.88 -5.70
C GLY A 8 50.68 4.18 -6.56
N LEU A 9 49.86 3.17 -6.79
CA LEU A 9 48.53 3.33 -7.36
C LEU A 9 47.63 3.90 -6.25
N LEU A 10 47.49 5.24 -6.19
CA LEU A 10 46.41 5.85 -5.41
C LEU A 10 45.09 5.47 -6.08
N CYS A 11 44.40 4.50 -5.49
CA CYS A 11 43.00 4.24 -5.80
C CYS A 11 42.20 5.44 -5.27
N ALA A 12 41.81 6.35 -6.16
CA ALA A 12 40.87 7.41 -5.82
C ALA A 12 39.52 6.77 -5.51
N LEU A 13 39.24 6.59 -4.22
CA LEU A 13 37.88 6.42 -3.73
C LEU A 13 37.10 7.67 -4.15
N CYS A 14 36.28 7.56 -5.19
CA CYS A 14 35.18 8.49 -5.40
C CYS A 14 34.29 8.40 -4.16
N ALA A 15 34.50 9.30 -3.20
CA ALA A 15 33.48 9.60 -2.22
C ALA A 15 32.28 10.12 -3.01
N VAL A 16 31.26 9.29 -3.18
CA VAL A 16 29.93 9.78 -3.53
C VAL A 16 29.52 10.63 -2.33
N SER A 17 29.73 11.94 -2.43
CA SER A 17 29.13 12.89 -1.51
C SER A 17 27.64 12.60 -1.51
N ARG A 18 27.11 12.08 -0.40
CA ARG A 18 25.67 12.00 -0.19
C ARG A 18 25.17 13.45 -0.25
N LEU A 19 24.54 13.81 -1.36
CA LEU A 19 23.83 15.06 -1.52
C LEU A 19 22.86 15.19 -0.34
N GLY A 20 22.96 16.30 0.38
CA GLY A 20 22.44 16.41 1.74
C GLY A 20 21.12 17.16 1.79
N ALA A 21 20.19 16.69 2.61
CA ALA A 21 19.06 17.49 3.05
C ALA A 21 19.53 18.55 4.06
N ALA A 22 19.02 19.79 3.96
CA ALA A 22 19.20 20.77 5.03
C ALA A 22 18.50 20.29 6.33
N PRO A 23 18.94 20.74 7.52
CA PRO A 23 18.26 20.42 8.77
C PRO A 23 16.76 20.77 8.69
N GLY A 24 15.90 19.80 9.02
CA GLY A 24 14.44 19.97 8.96
C GLY A 24 13.81 19.78 7.58
N ALA A 25 14.59 19.49 6.52
CA ALA A 25 14.03 19.21 5.19
C ALA A 25 13.16 17.94 5.16
N VAL A 26 13.41 17.00 6.07
CA VAL A 26 12.63 15.76 6.22
C VAL A 26 12.11 15.67 7.64
N GLN A 27 10.80 15.62 7.78
CA GLN A 27 10.10 15.44 9.05
C GLN A 27 9.44 14.07 9.08
N VAL A 28 9.82 13.23 10.03
CA VAL A 28 9.16 11.94 10.28
C VAL A 28 7.80 12.19 10.93
N LEU A 29 6.77 11.55 10.38
CA LEU A 29 5.39 11.72 10.83
C LEU A 29 4.96 10.56 11.72
N ALA A 30 4.36 10.89 12.86
CA ALA A 30 3.77 9.91 13.79
C ALA A 30 2.35 9.47 13.37
N ARG A 31 1.86 9.94 12.22
CA ARG A 31 0.60 9.56 11.61
C ARG A 31 0.67 9.71 10.11
N GLY A 32 -0.16 8.97 9.38
CA GLY A 32 -0.23 9.08 7.93
C GLY A 32 -0.72 7.79 7.27
N PRO A 33 -0.67 7.73 5.93
CA PRO A 33 -1.05 6.54 5.19
C PRO A 33 -0.10 5.39 5.51
N VAL A 34 -0.66 4.18 5.59
CA VAL A 34 0.10 2.93 5.53
C VAL A 34 0.42 2.65 4.07
N HIS A 35 1.65 2.22 3.79
CA HIS A 35 2.07 1.82 2.45
C HIS A 35 1.14 0.71 1.91
N GLU A 36 0.52 0.92 0.75
CA GLU A 36 -0.53 0.04 0.21
C GLU A 36 -0.05 -1.40 -0.09
N ALA A 37 1.22 -1.57 -0.50
CA ALA A 37 1.85 -2.89 -0.62
C ALA A 37 1.98 -3.64 0.72
N PHE A 38 2.11 -2.91 1.84
CA PHE A 38 2.14 -3.51 3.17
C PHE A 38 0.74 -3.90 3.61
N ALA A 39 -0.26 -3.03 3.46
CA ALA A 39 -1.66 -3.33 3.71
C ALA A 39 -2.59 -2.38 2.92
N ALA A 40 -3.64 -2.94 2.32
CA ALA A 40 -4.67 -2.16 1.65
C ALA A 40 -6.07 -2.68 2.04
N PRO A 41 -7.05 -1.79 2.25
CA PRO A 41 -8.41 -2.18 2.57
C PRO A 41 -9.11 -2.80 1.36
N ALA A 42 -10.07 -3.68 1.63
CA ALA A 42 -10.96 -4.25 0.63
C ALA A 42 -12.18 -3.32 0.42
N MET A 43 -11.96 -2.22 -0.31
CA MET A 43 -13.01 -1.23 -0.58
C MET A 43 -13.59 -1.35 -1.98
N GLU A 44 -14.73 -0.68 -2.20
CA GLU A 44 -15.32 -0.56 -3.53
C GLU A 44 -14.34 0.09 -4.51
N PRO A 45 -14.28 -0.38 -5.76
CA PRO A 45 -13.34 0.10 -6.76
C PRO A 45 -13.82 1.43 -7.35
N MET A 46 -13.74 2.49 -6.55
CA MET A 46 -14.14 3.84 -6.96
C MET A 46 -12.92 4.68 -7.32
N ALA A 47 -13.12 5.66 -8.20
CA ALA A 47 -12.11 6.65 -8.52
C ALA A 47 -11.78 7.51 -7.29
N THR A 48 -10.49 7.66 -6.96
CA THR A 48 -10.05 8.43 -5.78
C THR A 48 -10.26 9.93 -5.96
N PRO A 49 -10.35 10.77 -4.93
CA PRO A 49 -10.54 12.22 -5.12
C PRO A 49 -9.50 12.88 -6.05
N ILE A 50 -9.92 13.92 -6.79
CA ILE A 50 -9.02 14.77 -7.59
C ILE A 50 -8.38 15.80 -6.65
N VAL A 51 -7.06 15.98 -6.77
CA VAL A 51 -6.30 16.99 -6.02
C VAL A 51 -5.78 18.07 -6.97
N PRO A 52 -5.62 19.32 -6.49
CA PRO A 52 -5.34 20.46 -7.36
C PRO A 52 -3.86 20.60 -7.73
N LYS A 53 -2.94 19.97 -7.00
CA LYS A 53 -1.49 20.10 -7.22
C LYS A 53 -0.94 18.85 -7.91
N ALA A 54 -0.02 19.06 -8.84
CA ALA A 54 0.79 17.97 -9.39
C ALA A 54 1.63 17.33 -8.29
N PRO A 55 1.80 16.00 -8.29
CA PRO A 55 2.77 15.37 -7.41
C PRO A 55 4.15 15.95 -7.70
N PRO A 56 5.01 16.10 -6.68
CA PRO A 56 6.41 16.44 -6.91
C PRO A 56 7.08 15.40 -7.82
N ILE A 57 8.26 15.75 -8.35
CA ILE A 57 9.08 14.79 -9.09
C ILE A 57 9.30 13.52 -8.25
N THR A 58 9.39 12.38 -8.94
CA THR A 58 9.62 11.10 -8.27
C THR A 58 10.89 11.19 -7.44
N LEU A 59 10.74 10.96 -6.14
CA LEU A 59 11.84 10.91 -5.20
C LEU A 59 12.56 9.57 -5.36
N GLU A 60 13.88 9.61 -5.49
CA GLU A 60 14.68 8.40 -5.38
C GLU A 60 14.74 7.97 -3.92
N GLU A 61 14.41 6.71 -3.66
CA GLU A 61 14.42 6.14 -2.32
C GLU A 61 15.25 4.87 -2.27
N LEU A 62 16.21 4.83 -1.35
CA LEU A 62 17.01 3.63 -1.08
C LEU A 62 16.46 2.86 0.12
N PRO A 63 16.54 1.52 0.09
CA PRO A 63 16.22 0.72 1.27
C PRO A 63 17.13 1.12 2.45
N PRO A 64 16.62 1.03 3.70
CA PRO A 64 17.47 1.05 4.88
C PRO A 64 18.56 -0.02 4.79
N GLY A 65 19.72 0.25 5.40
CA GLY A 65 20.87 -0.67 5.35
C GLY A 65 20.60 -2.04 5.97
N GLU A 66 19.61 -2.14 6.86
CA GLU A 66 19.18 -3.37 7.50
C GLU A 66 18.07 -4.03 6.69
N LYS A 67 18.41 -5.11 5.98
CA LYS A 67 17.43 -6.01 5.38
C LYS A 67 16.99 -7.06 6.42
N PRO A 68 15.69 -7.21 6.71
CA PRO A 68 15.22 -8.27 7.60
C PRO A 68 15.56 -9.67 7.07
N GLU A 69 15.73 -10.63 7.97
CA GLU A 69 16.01 -12.02 7.61
C GLU A 69 14.82 -12.66 6.86
N GLY A 70 15.12 -13.42 5.80
CA GLY A 70 14.11 -14.10 4.98
C GLY A 70 13.86 -13.44 3.63
N ASP A 71 12.80 -13.89 2.97
CA ASP A 71 12.46 -13.54 1.59
C ASP A 71 11.71 -12.20 1.50
N HIS A 72 12.40 -11.13 1.87
CA HIS A 72 11.90 -9.75 1.77
C HIS A 72 12.40 -9.07 0.50
N VAL A 73 11.49 -8.34 -0.15
CA VAL A 73 11.79 -7.41 -1.24
C VAL A 73 11.60 -5.98 -0.76
N TRP A 74 12.39 -5.05 -1.30
CA TRP A 74 12.17 -3.63 -1.08
C TRP A 74 11.10 -3.14 -2.05
N ILE A 75 10.07 -2.48 -1.53
CA ILE A 75 9.07 -1.76 -2.32
C ILE A 75 9.21 -0.29 -1.98
N ALA A 76 9.61 0.50 -2.97
CA ALA A 76 9.81 1.93 -2.81
C ALA A 76 8.49 2.67 -2.58
N GLY A 77 8.61 3.78 -1.89
CA GLY A 77 7.54 4.68 -1.51
C GLY A 77 6.99 5.51 -2.66
N TYR A 78 6.03 6.37 -2.31
CA TYR A 78 5.33 7.23 -3.25
C TYR A 78 4.75 8.47 -2.57
N TRP A 79 4.47 9.49 -3.37
CA TRP A 79 3.76 10.67 -2.90
C TRP A 79 2.30 10.36 -2.60
N ALA A 80 1.82 10.70 -1.41
CA ALA A 80 0.41 10.69 -1.06
C ALA A 80 -0.07 12.11 -0.73
N TRP A 81 -1.31 12.40 -1.09
CA TRP A 81 -1.93 13.68 -0.78
C TRP A 81 -2.33 13.73 0.69
N ASP A 82 -1.96 14.81 1.37
CA ASP A 82 -2.39 15.11 2.73
C ASP A 82 -3.26 16.37 2.76
N ASP A 83 -4.55 16.17 3.08
CA ASP A 83 -5.55 17.23 3.10
C ASP A 83 -5.26 18.29 4.17
N GLU A 84 -4.60 17.92 5.28
CA GLU A 84 -4.27 18.85 6.36
C GLU A 84 -3.14 19.81 5.95
N ARG A 85 -2.10 19.29 5.29
CA ARG A 85 -1.03 20.10 4.69
C ARG A 85 -1.47 20.81 3.41
N ASN A 86 -2.56 20.36 2.78
CA ASN A 86 -2.94 20.73 1.42
C ASN A 86 -1.74 20.56 0.46
N ASP A 87 -0.97 19.50 0.68
CA ASP A 87 0.24 19.18 -0.05
C ASP A 87 0.56 17.69 0.06
N TYR A 88 1.63 17.25 -0.60
CA TYR A 88 2.07 15.87 -0.59
C TYR A 88 2.96 15.56 0.62
N LEU A 89 2.83 14.32 1.11
CA LEU A 89 3.80 13.67 1.97
C LEU A 89 4.35 12.43 1.25
N TRP A 90 5.53 11.98 1.66
CA TRP A 90 6.12 10.75 1.15
C TRP A 90 5.69 9.57 2.03
N VAL A 91 5.00 8.59 1.44
CA VAL A 91 4.77 7.29 2.06
C VAL A 91 6.04 6.48 1.86
N SER A 92 6.84 6.36 2.92
CA SER A 92 8.12 5.66 2.90
C SER A 92 8.00 4.21 2.49
N GLY A 93 9.00 3.72 1.75
CA GLY A 93 9.07 2.33 1.29
C GLY A 93 9.05 1.29 2.41
N THR A 94 8.81 0.03 2.04
CA THR A 94 8.65 -1.08 2.98
C THR A 94 9.47 -2.30 2.56
N TRP A 95 10.06 -2.97 3.55
CA TRP A 95 10.52 -4.34 3.38
C TRP A 95 9.31 -5.27 3.45
N ARG A 96 9.06 -6.01 2.37
CA ARG A 96 7.84 -6.78 2.21
C ARG A 96 8.14 -8.19 1.73
N THR A 97 7.64 -9.20 2.44
CA THR A 97 7.50 -10.56 1.89
C THR A 97 6.30 -10.58 0.96
N ALA A 98 6.46 -10.92 -0.32
CA ALA A 98 5.30 -10.98 -1.22
C ALA A 98 4.29 -12.04 -0.74
N PRO A 99 2.97 -11.81 -0.87
CA PRO A 99 2.01 -12.88 -0.70
C PRO A 99 2.34 -14.03 -1.69
N PRO A 100 2.06 -15.31 -1.34
CA PRO A 100 2.41 -16.44 -2.19
C PRO A 100 1.92 -16.30 -3.63
N GLY A 101 2.84 -16.45 -4.59
CA GLY A 101 2.54 -16.36 -6.03
C GLY A 101 2.16 -14.96 -6.53
N LYS A 102 2.34 -13.90 -5.73
CA LYS A 102 1.97 -12.53 -6.11
C LYS A 102 3.19 -11.67 -6.45
N ARG A 103 2.98 -10.72 -7.34
CA ARG A 103 3.88 -9.59 -7.62
C ARG A 103 3.17 -8.27 -7.37
N TRP A 104 3.92 -7.26 -6.96
CA TRP A 104 3.42 -5.92 -6.72
C TRP A 104 3.28 -5.13 -8.02
N VAL A 105 2.19 -4.38 -8.17
CA VAL A 105 2.01 -3.32 -9.17
C VAL A 105 1.80 -2.03 -8.40
N GLY A 106 2.77 -1.11 -8.52
CA GLY A 106 2.72 0.17 -7.81
C GLY A 106 1.62 1.08 -8.33
N GLY A 107 0.97 1.80 -7.41
CA GLY A 107 0.07 2.89 -7.75
C GLY A 107 0.81 4.06 -8.40
N TYR A 108 0.03 4.97 -9.00
CA TYR A 108 0.59 6.14 -9.68
C TYR A 108 -0.40 7.29 -9.71
N TRP A 109 0.13 8.52 -9.73
CA TRP A 109 -0.65 9.71 -10.04
C TRP A 109 -0.79 9.87 -11.55
N TYR A 110 -1.97 10.26 -12.00
CA TYR A 110 -2.19 10.65 -13.38
C TYR A 110 -2.99 11.96 -13.44
N GLN A 111 -2.77 12.72 -14.50
CA GLN A 111 -3.44 13.99 -14.71
C GLN A 111 -4.84 13.75 -15.27
N GLU A 112 -5.85 14.38 -14.65
CA GLU A 112 -7.24 14.36 -15.08
C GLU A 112 -7.78 15.79 -15.11
N GLY A 113 -7.98 16.33 -16.30
CA GLY A 113 -8.30 17.75 -16.49
C GLY A 113 -7.22 18.65 -15.88
N ASN A 114 -7.64 19.54 -14.97
CA ASN A 114 -6.74 20.48 -14.27
C ASN A 114 -6.23 19.93 -12.92
N GLY A 115 -6.54 18.68 -12.58
CA GLY A 115 -6.12 18.07 -11.33
C GLY A 115 -5.43 16.74 -11.54
N TRP A 116 -5.14 16.09 -10.42
CA TRP A 116 -4.40 14.84 -10.36
C TRP A 116 -5.18 13.83 -9.54
N ARG A 117 -5.12 12.56 -9.94
CA ARG A 117 -5.82 11.49 -9.24
C ARG A 117 -4.89 10.30 -9.02
N TRP A 118 -5.03 9.64 -7.88
CA TRP A 118 -4.26 8.46 -7.52
C TRP A 118 -4.93 7.20 -8.07
N ALA A 119 -4.18 6.40 -8.81
CA ALA A 119 -4.56 5.02 -9.14
C ALA A 119 -3.90 4.09 -8.10
N PRO A 120 -4.66 3.43 -7.20
CA PRO A 120 -4.08 2.57 -6.18
C PRO A 120 -3.36 1.36 -6.76
N GLY A 121 -2.24 0.99 -6.14
CA GLY A 121 -1.51 -0.23 -6.46
C GLY A 121 -2.22 -1.47 -5.94
N PHE A 122 -1.74 -2.63 -6.39
CA PHE A 122 -2.30 -3.92 -6.03
C PHE A 122 -1.34 -5.09 -6.25
N TRP A 123 -1.62 -6.18 -5.53
CA TRP A 123 -0.98 -7.48 -5.75
C TRP A 123 -1.68 -8.22 -6.88
N VAL A 124 -0.92 -8.72 -7.84
CA VAL A 124 -1.42 -9.50 -8.99
C VAL A 124 -0.66 -10.80 -9.12
N GLY A 125 -1.22 -11.75 -9.87
CA GLY A 125 -0.66 -13.06 -10.11
C GLY A 125 -1.44 -14.15 -9.38
N ASP A 126 -1.02 -15.38 -9.62
CA ASP A 126 -1.52 -16.61 -9.03
C ASP A 126 -0.30 -17.55 -9.00
N GLU A 127 -0.17 -18.37 -7.96
CA GLU A 127 0.90 -19.38 -7.86
C GLU A 127 0.94 -20.29 -9.09
N ASN A 128 -0.21 -20.46 -9.77
CA ASN A 128 -0.34 -21.28 -10.97
C ASN A 128 -0.28 -20.50 -12.30
N GLN A 129 -0.08 -19.18 -12.28
CA GLN A 129 0.01 -18.35 -13.49
C GLN A 129 1.44 -17.91 -13.79
N PRO A 130 1.82 -17.79 -15.08
CA PRO A 130 3.14 -17.31 -15.44
C PRO A 130 3.35 -15.86 -14.95
N ALA A 131 4.58 -15.56 -14.50
CA ALA A 131 4.95 -14.28 -13.90
C ALA A 131 4.70 -13.03 -14.78
N GLY A 132 4.45 -13.22 -16.08
CA GLY A 132 4.18 -12.17 -17.07
C GLY A 132 2.74 -12.04 -17.53
N ALA A 133 1.75 -12.60 -16.81
CA ALA A 133 0.35 -12.44 -17.17
C ALA A 133 -0.04 -10.95 -17.30
N GLU A 134 -0.67 -10.62 -18.43
CA GLU A 134 -1.11 -9.27 -18.76
C GLU A 134 -2.27 -8.84 -17.86
N ILE A 135 -2.28 -7.57 -17.44
CA ILE A 135 -3.35 -7.01 -16.62
C ILE A 135 -4.55 -6.75 -17.52
N THR A 136 -5.65 -7.44 -17.25
CA THR A 136 -6.91 -7.25 -17.99
C THR A 136 -7.73 -6.13 -17.35
N TYR A 137 -8.13 -5.15 -18.15
CA TYR A 137 -9.01 -4.06 -17.75
C TYR A 137 -10.46 -4.38 -18.11
N LEU A 138 -11.35 -4.22 -17.15
CA LEU A 138 -12.77 -4.55 -17.26
C LEU A 138 -13.66 -3.31 -17.08
N PRO A 139 -14.92 -3.35 -17.58
CA PRO A 139 -15.91 -2.32 -17.27
C PRO A 139 -16.16 -2.20 -15.76
N ALA A 140 -16.78 -1.11 -15.31
CA ALA A 140 -17.14 -0.96 -13.90
C ALA A 140 -18.03 -2.11 -13.42
N PRO A 141 -17.70 -2.79 -12.30
CA PRO A 141 -18.60 -3.78 -11.72
C PRO A 141 -19.87 -3.09 -11.22
N PRO A 142 -21.02 -3.79 -11.22
CA PRO A 142 -22.22 -3.28 -10.60
C PRO A 142 -22.00 -3.01 -9.10
N PRO A 143 -22.85 -2.19 -8.46
CA PRO A 143 -22.87 -2.09 -7.00
C PRO A 143 -22.95 -3.46 -6.34
N PRO A 144 -22.34 -3.66 -5.15
CA PRO A 144 -22.46 -4.91 -4.43
C PRO A 144 -23.93 -5.32 -4.27
N SER A 145 -24.25 -6.58 -4.55
CA SER A 145 -25.59 -7.10 -4.27
C SER A 145 -25.80 -7.12 -2.76
N GLU A 146 -27.03 -6.88 -2.29
CA GLU A 146 -27.37 -7.10 -0.89
C GLU A 146 -27.02 -8.53 -0.50
N ALA A 147 -25.95 -8.69 0.29
CA ALA A 147 -25.54 -9.99 0.75
C ALA A 147 -26.64 -10.54 1.66
N ALA A 148 -27.18 -11.71 1.31
CA ALA A 148 -27.94 -12.49 2.27
C ALA A 148 -27.09 -12.67 3.53
N LYS A 149 -27.71 -12.50 4.71
CA LYS A 149 -27.01 -12.75 5.97
C LYS A 149 -26.39 -14.14 5.91
N PRO A 150 -25.11 -14.30 6.29
CA PRO A 150 -24.52 -15.61 6.28
C PRO A 150 -25.33 -16.56 7.16
N GLY A 151 -25.52 -17.80 6.72
CA GLY A 151 -26.00 -18.87 7.58
C GLY A 151 -25.04 -19.10 8.76
N PRO A 152 -25.38 -19.95 9.75
CA PRO A 152 -24.51 -20.19 10.90
C PRO A 152 -23.11 -20.65 10.46
N ALA A 153 -22.09 -20.23 11.21
CA ALA A 153 -20.71 -20.66 11.00
C ALA A 153 -20.62 -22.19 11.14
N PRO A 154 -19.95 -22.90 10.21
CA PRO A 154 -19.85 -24.35 10.26
C PRO A 154 -18.92 -24.86 11.37
N ALA A 155 -17.96 -24.03 11.82
CA ALA A 155 -17.02 -24.33 12.89
C ALA A 155 -16.56 -23.05 13.61
N PRO A 156 -15.99 -23.15 14.84
CA PRO A 156 -15.49 -21.98 15.58
C PRO A 156 -14.34 -21.23 14.88
N ASP A 157 -13.55 -21.91 14.04
CA ASP A 157 -12.44 -21.36 13.27
C ASP A 157 -12.88 -20.94 11.85
N SER A 158 -14.14 -20.54 11.69
CA SER A 158 -14.69 -20.08 10.42
C SER A 158 -14.83 -18.57 10.38
N PHE A 159 -14.50 -17.97 9.24
CA PHE A 159 -14.73 -16.55 8.95
C PHE A 159 -15.56 -16.42 7.67
N PHE A 160 -16.43 -15.42 7.59
CA PHE A 160 -17.29 -15.24 6.42
C PHE A 160 -16.64 -14.33 5.38
N VAL A 161 -16.50 -14.83 4.15
CA VAL A 161 -16.04 -14.07 2.99
C VAL A 161 -17.27 -13.57 2.21
N PRO A 162 -17.43 -12.25 2.01
CA PRO A 162 -18.54 -11.71 1.24
C PRO A 162 -18.57 -12.19 -0.21
N GLY A 163 -19.76 -12.17 -0.80
CA GLY A 163 -19.93 -12.38 -2.23
C GLY A 163 -19.25 -11.28 -3.05
N HIS A 164 -18.91 -11.61 -4.30
CA HIS A 164 -18.26 -10.68 -5.21
C HIS A 164 -18.74 -10.89 -6.64
N TRP A 165 -18.62 -9.84 -7.44
CA TRP A 165 -18.83 -9.94 -8.88
C TRP A 165 -17.67 -10.70 -9.54
N VAL A 166 -18.01 -11.56 -10.50
CA VAL A 166 -17.04 -12.26 -11.36
C VAL A 166 -17.37 -11.95 -12.81
N TRP A 167 -16.34 -11.61 -13.59
CA TRP A 167 -16.46 -11.42 -15.02
C TRP A 167 -16.53 -12.78 -15.74
N ALA A 168 -17.65 -13.09 -16.37
CA ALA A 168 -17.91 -14.35 -17.05
C ALA A 168 -18.22 -14.11 -18.53
N GLY A 169 -17.21 -14.31 -19.38
CA GLY A 169 -17.31 -14.08 -20.82
C GLY A 169 -17.45 -12.59 -21.15
N ASN A 170 -18.69 -12.10 -21.15
CA ASN A 170 -19.02 -10.71 -21.51
C ASN A 170 -19.99 -10.03 -20.53
N ARG A 171 -20.16 -10.57 -19.31
CA ARG A 171 -21.03 -9.97 -18.29
C ARG A 171 -20.56 -10.26 -16.87
N TYR A 172 -21.01 -9.43 -15.94
CA TYR A 172 -20.86 -9.68 -14.51
C TYR A 172 -21.86 -10.72 -14.00
N THR A 173 -21.39 -11.63 -13.17
CA THR A 173 -22.21 -12.62 -12.45
C THR A 173 -21.87 -12.59 -10.97
N TRP A 174 -22.89 -12.65 -10.11
CA TRP A 174 -22.69 -12.62 -8.67
C TRP A 174 -22.26 -14.00 -8.18
N ARG A 175 -21.10 -14.06 -7.51
CA ARG A 175 -20.68 -15.22 -6.76
C ARG A 175 -21.03 -15.02 -5.29
N ALA A 176 -21.84 -15.91 -4.74
CA ALA A 176 -22.24 -15.87 -3.34
C ALA A 176 -21.03 -15.94 -2.40
N GLY A 177 -21.17 -15.31 -1.24
CA GLY A 177 -20.20 -15.42 -0.15
C GLY A 177 -20.15 -16.83 0.42
N TYR A 178 -19.09 -17.12 1.17
CA TYR A 178 -18.85 -18.45 1.72
C TYR A 178 -18.11 -18.38 3.06
N TRP A 179 -18.23 -19.44 3.84
CA TRP A 179 -17.43 -19.64 5.04
C TRP A 179 -16.05 -20.16 4.65
N GLY A 180 -15.00 -19.40 4.98
CA GLY A 180 -13.61 -19.82 4.92
C GLY A 180 -13.14 -20.38 6.26
N LYS A 181 -12.07 -21.16 6.23
CA LYS A 181 -11.39 -21.65 7.44
C LYS A 181 -10.21 -20.73 7.76
N VAL A 182 -10.14 -20.25 8.99
CA VAL A 182 -9.02 -19.44 9.47
C VAL A 182 -7.72 -20.22 9.27
N GLN A 183 -6.72 -19.56 8.69
CA GLN A 183 -5.37 -20.10 8.57
C GLN A 183 -4.48 -19.33 9.54
N PRO A 184 -3.82 -20.01 10.50
CA PRO A 184 -2.87 -19.36 11.38
C PRO A 184 -1.84 -18.56 10.59
N ASP A 185 -1.48 -17.40 11.12
CA ASP A 185 -0.48 -16.49 10.55
C ASP A 185 -0.79 -15.92 9.15
N HIS A 186 -2.02 -16.09 8.67
CA HIS A 186 -2.45 -15.57 7.38
C HIS A 186 -3.75 -14.79 7.52
N VAL A 187 -3.93 -13.84 6.62
CA VAL A 187 -5.18 -13.10 6.48
C VAL A 187 -5.71 -13.27 5.06
N TRP A 188 -7.01 -13.51 4.95
CA TRP A 188 -7.66 -13.63 3.66
C TRP A 188 -7.98 -12.25 3.09
N VAL A 189 -7.34 -11.92 1.96
CA VAL A 189 -7.71 -10.79 1.12
C VAL A 189 -8.77 -11.27 0.13
N PRO A 190 -10.02 -10.75 0.19
CA PRO A 190 -11.10 -11.24 -0.64
C PRO A 190 -10.86 -10.85 -2.10
N ALA A 191 -11.48 -11.60 -3.01
CA ALA A 191 -11.52 -11.20 -4.40
C ALA A 191 -12.19 -9.83 -4.52
N HIS A 192 -11.54 -8.90 -5.20
CA HIS A 192 -12.00 -7.53 -5.32
C HIS A 192 -11.58 -6.94 -6.65
N TYR A 193 -12.17 -5.80 -6.99
CA TYR A 193 -11.72 -5.00 -8.12
C TYR A 193 -10.86 -3.85 -7.61
N ARG A 194 -9.92 -3.41 -8.43
CA ARG A 194 -9.17 -2.17 -8.24
C ARG A 194 -9.52 -1.22 -9.38
N TRP A 195 -9.84 0.01 -9.03
CA TRP A 195 -10.11 1.04 -10.02
C TRP A 195 -8.80 1.55 -10.62
N SER A 196 -8.81 1.86 -11.91
CA SER A 196 -7.74 2.55 -12.62
C SER A 196 -8.34 3.43 -13.75
N PRO A 197 -7.55 4.35 -14.33
CA PRO A 197 -7.99 5.14 -15.48
C PRO A 197 -8.36 4.29 -16.71
N GLY A 198 -7.73 3.13 -16.87
CA GLY A 198 -7.97 2.21 -17.99
C GLY A 198 -9.18 1.29 -17.81
N GLY A 199 -9.80 1.29 -16.63
CA GLY A 199 -10.89 0.37 -16.26
C GLY A 199 -10.64 -0.28 -14.90
N HIS A 200 -11.28 -1.43 -14.68
CA HIS A 200 -11.25 -2.12 -13.40
C HIS A 200 -10.43 -3.39 -13.51
N VAL A 201 -9.48 -3.58 -12.60
CA VAL A 201 -8.63 -4.76 -12.55
C VAL A 201 -9.20 -5.74 -11.54
N PHE A 202 -9.50 -6.96 -11.96
CA PHE A 202 -9.91 -8.01 -11.04
C PHE A 202 -8.69 -8.58 -10.31
N VAL A 203 -8.71 -8.54 -8.98
CA VAL A 203 -7.73 -9.16 -8.10
C VAL A 203 -8.37 -10.42 -7.50
N PRO A 204 -7.95 -11.63 -7.91
CA PRO A 204 -8.43 -12.87 -7.30
C PRO A 204 -8.11 -12.89 -5.81
N GLY A 205 -9.01 -13.43 -4.99
CA GLY A 205 -8.79 -13.55 -3.55
C GLY A 205 -7.58 -14.43 -3.23
N TYR A 206 -6.84 -14.09 -2.18
CA TYR A 206 -5.60 -14.77 -1.81
C TYR A 206 -5.33 -14.70 -0.32
N TRP A 207 -4.55 -15.66 0.16
CA TRP A 207 -3.95 -15.58 1.48
C TRP A 207 -2.75 -14.66 1.43
N ASP A 208 -2.77 -13.65 2.28
CA ASP A 208 -1.60 -12.85 2.61
C ASP A 208 -1.10 -13.24 4.00
N LEU A 209 0.13 -12.90 4.32
CA LEU A 209 0.69 -13.07 5.65
C LEU A 209 -0.02 -12.13 6.63
N ALA A 210 -0.18 -12.58 7.87
CA ALA A 210 -0.53 -11.69 8.98
C ALA A 210 0.49 -10.54 9.08
N LEU A 211 0.05 -9.37 9.56
CA LEU A 211 0.86 -8.13 9.55
C LEU A 211 2.24 -8.33 10.20
N ALA A 212 2.29 -9.02 11.34
CA ALA A 212 3.51 -9.41 12.06
C ALA A 212 4.58 -10.11 11.21
N ARG A 213 4.17 -10.74 10.09
CA ARG A 213 5.03 -11.53 9.21
C ARG A 213 5.29 -10.88 7.86
N ARG A 214 4.75 -9.68 7.62
CA ARG A 214 4.86 -9.01 6.32
C ARG A 214 6.23 -8.41 6.04
N GLY A 215 6.99 -8.08 7.09
CA GLY A 215 8.28 -7.39 7.02
C GLY A 215 8.26 -6.09 7.83
N ILE A 216 8.91 -5.04 7.33
CA ILE A 216 9.09 -3.78 8.06
C ILE A 216 8.35 -2.66 7.33
N LEU A 217 7.39 -2.04 8.03
CA LEU A 217 6.72 -0.82 7.61
C LEU A 217 7.48 0.39 8.16
N HIS A 218 7.67 1.44 7.35
CA HIS A 218 8.31 2.68 7.78
C HIS A 218 7.30 3.83 7.90
N ALA A 219 7.62 4.77 8.80
CA ALA A 219 6.83 5.98 8.98
C ALA A 219 6.89 6.87 7.73
N PRO A 220 5.77 7.48 7.32
CA PRO A 220 5.77 8.48 6.27
C PRO A 220 6.53 9.73 6.71
N VAL A 221 6.98 10.53 5.74
CA VAL A 221 7.73 11.75 5.99
C VAL A 221 7.13 12.92 5.22
N ALA A 222 7.12 14.11 5.82
CA ALA A 222 6.96 15.35 5.06
C ALA A 222 8.34 15.79 4.59
N ILE A 223 8.44 16.13 3.30
CA ILE A 223 9.68 16.59 2.68
C ILE A 223 9.41 17.99 2.15
N ASP A 224 10.24 18.95 2.55
CA ASP A 224 10.22 20.30 1.98
C ASP A 224 11.10 20.32 0.72
N PRO A 225 10.51 20.44 -0.49
CA PRO A 225 11.27 20.48 -1.74
C PRO A 225 12.25 21.64 -1.82
N ALA A 226 12.03 22.73 -1.07
CA ALA A 226 12.93 23.88 -1.06
C ALA A 226 14.19 23.65 -0.22
N LEU A 227 14.20 22.62 0.63
CA LEU A 227 15.29 22.29 1.54
C LEU A 227 16.05 21.00 1.14
N VAL A 228 15.70 20.41 0.01
CA VAL A 228 16.37 19.24 -0.58
C VAL A 228 17.01 19.59 -1.92
N GLU A 229 18.19 19.02 -2.18
CA GLU A 229 18.89 19.20 -3.45
C GLU A 229 18.19 18.39 -4.58
N PRO A 230 18.34 18.77 -5.87
CA PRO A 230 17.68 18.07 -6.97
C PRO A 230 17.97 16.57 -7.09
N ALA A 231 19.09 16.09 -6.54
CA ALA A 231 19.50 14.69 -6.51
C ALA A 231 19.39 14.09 -5.09
N PHE A 232 18.50 14.65 -4.26
CA PHE A 232 18.24 14.14 -2.92
C PHE A 232 17.67 12.72 -3.00
N VAL A 233 18.27 11.83 -2.22
CA VAL A 233 17.85 10.44 -2.07
C VAL A 233 17.36 10.24 -0.66
N HIS A 234 16.11 9.78 -0.51
CA HIS A 234 15.56 9.44 0.79
C HIS A 234 15.95 8.02 1.21
N THR A 235 16.24 7.83 2.49
CA THR A 235 16.38 6.51 3.10
C THR A 235 15.56 6.52 4.38
N PRO A 236 14.50 5.70 4.48
CA PRO A 236 13.69 5.64 5.70
C PRO A 236 14.54 5.23 6.91
N THR A 237 14.29 5.86 8.04
CA THR A 237 15.05 5.65 9.28
C THR A 237 14.20 5.20 10.46
N HIS A 238 12.87 5.26 10.33
CA HIS A 238 11.93 5.00 11.41
C HIS A 238 10.96 3.89 11.00
N ALA A 239 11.19 2.70 11.54
CA ALA A 239 10.25 1.58 11.43
C ALA A 239 9.07 1.79 12.38
N LEU A 240 7.87 1.44 11.94
CA LEU A 240 6.66 1.42 12.76
C LEU A 240 6.53 0.07 13.44
N GLN A 241 6.24 0.08 14.74
CA GLN A 241 5.84 -1.14 15.44
C GLN A 241 4.42 -1.52 15.04
N GLU A 242 4.18 -2.81 14.78
CA GLU A 242 2.88 -3.33 14.35
C GLU A 242 1.75 -2.93 15.30
N ALA A 243 1.94 -3.10 16.62
CA ALA A 243 0.94 -2.75 17.63
C ALA A 243 0.49 -1.29 17.53
N VAL A 244 1.45 -0.38 17.30
CA VAL A 244 1.17 1.06 17.14
C VAL A 244 0.37 1.34 15.86
N ALA A 245 0.62 0.58 14.79
CA ALA A 245 -0.14 0.71 13.56
C ALA A 245 -1.57 0.17 13.69
N LEU A 246 -1.77 -0.93 14.43
CA LEU A 246 -3.08 -1.59 14.58
C LEU A 246 -4.01 -0.90 15.59
N ASP A 247 -3.50 -0.48 16.74
CA ASP A 247 -4.32 0.11 17.83
C ASP A 247 -4.95 1.45 17.44
N SER A 248 -4.42 2.11 16.41
CA SER A 248 -4.89 3.40 15.91
C SER A 248 -5.06 3.39 14.39
N LEU A 249 -5.62 2.29 13.86
CA LEU A 249 -5.85 2.14 12.42
C LEU A 249 -7.19 2.75 11.98
N PHE A 250 -7.10 3.57 10.94
CA PHE A 250 -8.21 4.21 10.25
C PHE A 250 -8.18 3.81 8.77
N VAL A 251 -9.32 3.96 8.12
CA VAL A 251 -9.46 3.78 6.69
C VAL A 251 -10.05 5.03 6.07
N ARG A 252 -9.58 5.37 4.86
CA ARG A 252 -10.27 6.31 3.98
C ARG A 252 -10.70 5.58 2.72
N ALA A 253 -11.99 5.25 2.66
CA ALA A 253 -12.55 4.44 1.58
C ALA A 253 -12.29 5.05 0.19
N ALA A 254 -12.49 6.37 0.07
CA ALA A 254 -12.29 7.09 -1.19
C ALA A 254 -10.84 7.04 -1.69
N TRP A 255 -9.85 6.86 -0.81
CA TRP A 255 -8.45 6.74 -1.18
C TRP A 255 -7.97 5.29 -1.28
N SER A 256 -8.79 4.31 -0.87
CA SER A 256 -8.40 2.90 -0.75
C SER A 256 -7.13 2.69 0.08
N HIS A 257 -6.97 3.46 1.16
CA HIS A 257 -5.79 3.45 2.03
C HIS A 257 -6.17 3.24 3.50
N TYR A 258 -5.31 2.51 4.21
CA TYR A 258 -5.25 2.57 5.66
C TYR A 258 -4.39 3.74 6.11
N TYR A 259 -4.68 4.24 7.31
CA TYR A 259 -3.96 5.31 7.98
C TYR A 259 -3.72 4.90 9.44
N PHE A 260 -2.56 5.24 10.00
CA PHE A 260 -2.29 5.04 11.42
C PHE A 260 -2.15 6.39 12.13
N GLY A 261 -2.47 6.43 13.42
CA GLY A 261 -2.29 7.60 14.29
C GLY A 261 -3.60 8.23 14.74
N ASP A 262 -3.55 9.49 15.15
CA ASP A 262 -4.71 10.18 15.74
C ASP A 262 -5.57 10.88 14.66
N TYR A 263 -6.65 10.20 14.26
CA TYR A 263 -7.70 10.71 13.38
C TYR A 263 -9.09 10.69 14.05
N TYR A 264 -9.16 10.80 15.38
CA TYR A 264 -10.42 10.70 16.13
C TYR A 264 -11.29 11.97 16.08
N GLY A 265 -10.68 13.12 15.75
CA GLY A 265 -11.35 14.42 15.71
C GLY A 265 -12.48 14.52 14.67
N PRO A 266 -13.49 15.40 14.87
CA PRO A 266 -14.66 15.51 14.00
C PRO A 266 -14.31 15.89 12.56
N VAL A 267 -13.30 16.75 12.36
CA VAL A 267 -12.82 17.15 11.02
C VAL A 267 -12.37 15.96 10.18
N TYR A 268 -11.75 14.94 10.79
CA TYR A 268 -11.28 13.78 10.04
C TYR A 268 -12.45 12.89 9.58
N ARG A 269 -13.55 12.85 10.34
CA ARG A 269 -14.77 12.16 9.89
C ARG A 269 -15.37 12.82 8.65
N GLU A 270 -15.34 14.16 8.59
CA GLU A 270 -15.77 14.92 7.41
C GLU A 270 -14.84 14.69 6.21
N LEU A 271 -13.54 14.48 6.45
CA LEU A 271 -12.55 14.10 5.44
C LEU A 271 -12.57 12.60 5.07
N GLY A 272 -13.54 11.84 5.60
CA GLY A 272 -13.80 10.44 5.25
C GLY A 272 -12.94 9.41 5.99
N TYR A 273 -12.30 9.79 7.10
CA TYR A 273 -11.63 8.84 7.98
C TYR A 273 -12.67 8.08 8.82
N GLU A 274 -12.60 6.75 8.82
CA GLU A 274 -13.37 5.88 9.70
C GLU A 274 -12.42 4.96 10.47
N SER A 275 -12.65 4.77 11.77
CA SER A 275 -11.89 3.79 12.57
C SER A 275 -12.12 2.39 12.00
N CYS A 276 -11.04 1.61 11.84
CA CYS A 276 -11.16 0.27 11.28
C CYS A 276 -11.99 -0.67 12.18
N ILE A 277 -11.96 -0.49 13.50
CA ILE A 277 -12.80 -1.25 14.46
C ILE A 277 -14.29 -0.99 14.24
N LEU A 278 -14.67 0.26 13.89
CA LEU A 278 -16.07 0.59 13.60
C LEU A 278 -16.48 0.14 12.19
N MET A 279 -15.54 0.21 11.25
CA MET A 279 -15.73 -0.18 9.87
C MET A 279 -15.90 -1.70 9.73
N SER A 280 -15.06 -2.49 10.41
CA SER A 280 -15.05 -3.96 10.37
C SER A 280 -16.34 -4.60 10.88
N ARG A 281 -17.09 -3.89 11.74
CA ARG A 281 -18.44 -4.32 12.18
C ARG A 281 -19.50 -4.24 11.09
N LYS A 282 -19.24 -3.49 10.02
CA LYS A 282 -20.19 -3.21 8.93
C LYS A 282 -19.75 -3.83 7.61
N ARG A 283 -18.44 -3.98 7.41
CA ARG A 283 -17.81 -4.39 6.16
C ARG A 283 -16.68 -5.35 6.46
N TYR A 284 -16.43 -6.25 5.52
CA TYR A 284 -15.27 -7.13 5.63
C TYR A 284 -13.99 -6.31 5.56
N ASP A 285 -13.09 -6.54 6.50
CA ASP A 285 -11.74 -6.00 6.50
C ASP A 285 -10.73 -7.15 6.62
N PRO A 286 -9.73 -7.28 5.72
CA PRO A 286 -8.77 -8.38 5.77
C PRO A 286 -8.03 -8.50 7.11
N ILE A 287 -7.77 -7.40 7.80
CA ILE A 287 -7.03 -7.37 9.07
C ILE A 287 -7.93 -7.82 10.23
N PHE A 288 -9.18 -7.34 10.27
CA PHE A 288 -10.10 -7.55 11.40
C PHE A 288 -11.10 -8.70 11.19
N ALA A 289 -11.14 -9.35 10.03
CA ALA A 289 -12.12 -10.41 9.73
C ALA A 289 -11.93 -11.72 10.52
N HIS A 290 -10.81 -11.86 11.23
CA HIS A 290 -10.45 -13.07 11.99
C HIS A 290 -10.50 -12.87 13.51
N GLU A 291 -10.95 -11.70 13.96
CA GLU A 291 -11.12 -11.34 15.39
C GLU A 291 -12.46 -11.80 15.97
#